data_AF-A0AAU7WLI4-F1
#
_entry.id   AF-A0AAU7WLI4-F1
#
_cell.length_a   1.000
_cell.length_b   1.000
_cell.length_c   1.000
_cell.angle_alpha   90.00
_cell.angle_beta   90.00
_cell.angle_gamma   90.00
#
_symmetry.space_group_name_H-M   'P 1'
#
loop_
_entity.id
_entity.type
_entity.pdbx_description
1 polymer ?
#
loop_
_entity_poly.entity_id
_entity_poly.type
_entity_poly.pdbx_seq_one_letter_code
_entity_poly.pdbx_strand_id
1 'polypeptide(L)' 'MCLKHRKIVPASLVDHIIPVRVNWSLRLNKSNLQSLCVSCHNVKTAEDKRKYGNLA' A
#
# COMPACT_ATOMS: atom_id res chain seq x y z
N MET A 1 -2.67 7.25 2.34
CA MET A 1 -1.74 8.19 3.03
C MET A 1 -2.20 9.65 3.02
N CYS A 2 -2.88 10.16 1.98
CA CYS A 2 -3.29 11.58 1.92
C CYS A 2 -4.02 12.08 3.17
N LEU A 3 -4.98 11.31 3.68
CA LEU A 3 -5.75 11.69 4.88
C LEU A 3 -4.87 11.86 6.12
N LYS A 4 -3.81 11.04 6.28
CA LYS A 4 -2.82 11.19 7.37
C LYS A 4 -2.07 12.53 7.30
N HIS A 5 -2.02 13.12 6.11
CA HIS A 5 -1.41 14.43 5.84
C HIS A 5 -2.47 15.53 5.68
N ARG A 6 -3.71 15.31 6.16
CA ARG A 6 -4.84 16.25 6.06
C ARG A 6 -5.18 16.68 4.62
N LYS A 7 -4.93 15.81 3.64
CA LYS A 7 -5.31 16.02 2.23
C LYS A 7 -6.45 15.07 1.85
N ILE A 8 -7.50 15.62 1.23
CA ILE A 8 -8.60 14.84 0.67
C ILE A 8 -8.35 14.64 -0.82
N VAL A 9 -8.01 13.41 -1.20
CA VAL A 9 -7.73 13.02 -2.59
C VAL A 9 -8.44 11.70 -2.83
N PRO A 10 -9.23 11.57 -3.93
CA PRO A 10 -9.86 10.31 -4.29
C PRO A 10 -8.83 9.18 -4.41
N ALA A 11 -9.18 8.00 -3.90
CA ALA A 11 -8.37 6.80 -4.14
C ALA A 11 -8.55 6.33 -5.58
N SER A 12 -7.47 5.85 -6.18
CA SER A 12 -7.46 5.27 -7.53
C SER A 12 -7.32 3.75 -7.52
N LEU A 13 -6.81 3.21 -6.41
CA LEU A 13 -6.54 1.78 -6.25
C LEU A 13 -6.60 1.36 -4.77
N VAL A 14 -6.66 0.05 -4.56
CA VAL A 14 -6.48 -0.59 -3.25
C VAL A 14 -5.16 -1.35 -3.27
N ASP A 15 -4.37 -1.19 -2.21
CA ASP A 15 -3.05 -1.78 -2.08
C ASP A 15 -2.91 -2.54 -0.75
N HIS A 16 -2.05 -3.55 -0.71
CA HIS A 16 -1.76 -4.33 0.48
C HIS A 16 -0.74 -3.63 1.37
N ILE A 17 -1.00 -3.45 2.67
CA ILE A 17 -0.04 -2.85 3.63
C ILE A 17 1.22 -3.73 3.74
N ILE A 18 1.04 -5.04 3.92
CA ILE A 18 2.09 -6.05 3.77
C ILE A 18 1.87 -6.69 2.39
N PRO A 19 2.87 -6.62 1.47
CA PRO A 19 2.70 -7.12 0.12
C PRO A 19 2.25 -8.58 0.07
N VAL A 20 1.41 -8.89 -0.91
CA VAL A 20 0.82 -10.21 -1.08
C VAL A 20 1.87 -11.33 -1.24
N ARG A 21 3.03 -11.00 -1.81
CA ARG A 21 4.18 -11.89 -1.98
C ARG A 21 4.97 -12.12 -0.68
N VAL A 22 4.88 -11.20 0.28
CA VAL A 22 5.52 -11.30 1.60
C VAL A 22 4.67 -12.15 2.54
N ASN A 23 3.35 -11.95 2.54
CA ASN A 23 2.45 -12.75 3.37
C ASN A 23 1.09 -13.00 2.71
N TRP A 24 0.99 -14.13 2.02
CA TRP A 24 -0.21 -14.56 1.30
C TRP A 24 -1.44 -14.77 2.20
N SER A 25 -1.23 -15.09 3.48
CA SER A 25 -2.34 -15.29 4.44
C SER A 25 -3.17 -14.02 4.65
N LEU A 26 -2.57 -12.84 4.41
CA LEU A 26 -3.20 -11.55 4.62
C LEU A 26 -3.88 -10.98 3.36
N ARG A 27 -3.89 -11.70 2.24
CA ARG A 27 -4.32 -11.15 0.93
C ARG A 27 -5.75 -10.60 0.90
N LEU A 28 -6.65 -11.16 1.74
CA LEU A 28 -8.05 -10.73 1.89
C LEU A 28 -8.35 -10.10 3.25
N ASN A 29 -7.33 -9.96 4.12
CA ASN A 29 -7.55 -9.32 5.42
C ASN A 29 -7.81 -7.83 5.20
N LYS A 30 -9.01 -7.36 5.52
CA LYS A 30 -9.41 -5.95 5.37
C LYS A 30 -8.45 -5.00 6.10
N SER A 31 -7.90 -5.39 7.25
CA SER A 31 -6.95 -4.56 7.98
C SER A 31 -5.58 -4.46 7.29
N ASN A 32 -5.31 -5.32 6.30
CA ASN A 32 -4.12 -5.30 5.46
C ASN A 32 -4.36 -4.60 4.10
N LEU A 33 -5.56 -4.07 3.85
CA LEU A 33 -5.88 -3.35 2.62
C LEU A 33 -6.01 -1.85 2.90
N GLN A 34 -5.48 -1.03 2.01
CA GLN A 34 -5.58 0.43 2.10
C GLN A 34 -5.90 1.06 0.74
N SER A 35 -6.84 2.01 0.72
CA SER A 35 -7.15 2.80 -0.47
C SER A 35 -6.13 3.93 -0.66
N LEU A 36 -5.53 4.01 -1.83
CA LEU A 36 -4.48 4.98 -2.14
C LEU A 36 -4.74 5.71 -3.46
N CYS A 37 -4.29 6.95 -3.57
CA CYS A 37 -4.08 7.61 -4.85
C CYS A 37 -2.76 7.12 -5.47
N VAL A 38 -2.57 7.35 -6.77
CA VAL A 38 -1.37 6.93 -7.51
C VAL A 38 -0.08 7.47 -6.89
N SER A 39 -0.05 8.75 -6.47
CA SER A 39 1.14 9.36 -5.88
C SER A 39 1.56 8.65 -4.58
N CYS A 40 0.61 8.38 -3.67
CA CYS A 40 0.90 7.67 -2.43
C CYS A 40 1.26 6.20 -2.65
N HIS A 41 0.65 5.56 -3.65
CA HIS A 41 1.01 4.20 -4.03
C HIS A 41 2.47 4.14 -4.49
N ASN A 42 2.93 5.06 -5.34
CA ASN A 42 4.31 5.08 -5.82
C ASN A 42 5.33 5.26 -4.68
N VAL A 43 5.02 6.12 -3.70
CA VAL A 43 5.85 6.29 -2.49
C VAL A 43 5.93 4.96 -1.73
N LYS A 44 4.79 4.31 -1.50
CA LYS A 44 4.75 3.00 -0.83
C LYS A 44 5.55 1.94 -1.59
N THR A 45 5.39 1.83 -2.91
CA THR A 45 6.14 0.87 -3.72
C THR A 45 7.65 1.06 -3.57
N ALA A 46 8.14 2.31 -3.51
CA ALA A 46 9.55 2.59 -3.27
C ALA A 46 9.99 2.17 -1.85
N GLU A 47 9.15 2.40 -0.84
CA GLU A 47 9.38 1.96 0.54
C GLU A 47 9.40 0.43 0.66
N ASP A 48 8.43 -0.26 0.04
CA ASP A 48 8.35 -1.71 0.05
C ASP A 48 9.54 -2.34 -0.68
N LYS A 49 9.99 -1.77 -1.81
CA LYS A 49 11.23 -2.22 -2.47
C LYS A 49 12.45 -2.10 -1.56
N ARG A 50 12.55 -1.02 -0.78
CA ARG A 50 13.64 -0.87 0.21
C ARG A 50 13.54 -1.89 1.34
N LYS A 51 12.32 -2.27 1.73
CA LYS A 51 12.07 -3.16 2.89
C LYS A 51 12.09 -4.65 2.54
N TYR A 52 11.55 -5.02 1.40
CA TYR A 52 11.26 -6.40 0.98
C TYR A 52 12.01 -6.81 -0.29
N GLY A 53 12.72 -5.88 -0.96
CA GLY A 53 13.45 -6.16 -2.19
C GLY A 53 12.53 -6.67 -3.31
N ASN A 54 12.87 -7.84 -3.86
CA ASN A 54 12.11 -8.47 -4.96
C ASN A 54 10.75 -9.04 -4.53
N LEU A 55 10.45 -9.06 -3.22
CA LEU A 55 9.18 -9.50 -2.65
C LEU A 55 8.16 -8.35 -2.51
N ALA A 56 8.57 -7.11 -2.82
CA ALA A 56 7.67 -5.96 -2.88
C ALA A 56 6.60 -6.10 -3.97
#